data_AF-A0A7L2RK25-F1
#
_entry.id   AF-A0A7L2RK25-F1
#
_cell.length_a   1.000
_cell.length_b   1.000
_cell.length_c   1.000
_cell.angle_alpha   90.00
_cell.angle_beta   90.00
_cell.angle_gamma   90.00
#
_symmetry.space_group_name_H-M   'P 1'
#
loop_
_entity.id
_entity.type
_entity.pdbx_description
1 polymer ?
#
loop_
_entity_poly.entity_id
_entity_poly.type
_entity_poly.pdbx_seq_one_letter_code
_entity_poly.pdbx_strand_id
1 'polypeptide(L)'
;LPKCLPCPSKHLDASRRACLVARFGFIYAQERFDAQSLLRTYICDLEMVQRIIYTAAVESFHAAKMAYWKFKVHVREKLCLCHSGPESLETAVMHYIVCHKDQYDVHASVKEVIRSMTINPKISFPPEIDFVVLSSLIQELCSLAFSMQTLDPPLDIAFGIDGELFDETKYYRSSDSDFTAAFVAHHVWPALMENGVVIVKGEVVTKR
;
A
#
# COMPACT_ATOMS: atom_id res chain seq x y z
N LEU A 1 27.83 -10.50 18.05
CA LEU A 1 28.11 -9.82 16.77
C LEU A 1 27.08 -10.27 15.76
N PRO A 2 26.32 -9.38 15.10
CA PRO A 2 25.47 -9.79 14.00
C PRO A 2 26.39 -10.31 12.89
N LYS A 3 26.23 -11.58 12.51
CA LYS A 3 26.97 -12.16 11.38
C LYS A 3 26.52 -11.45 10.11
N CYS A 4 27.45 -10.86 9.35
CA CYS A 4 27.20 -10.42 7.98
C CYS A 4 26.69 -11.63 7.18
N LEU A 5 25.41 -11.61 6.83
CA LEU A 5 24.80 -12.58 5.95
C LEU A 5 25.06 -12.17 4.49
N PRO A 6 25.16 -13.13 3.56
CA PRO A 6 25.50 -12.86 2.17
C PRO A 6 24.46 -11.96 1.50
N CYS A 7 24.93 -11.06 0.62
CA CYS A 7 24.08 -10.16 -0.16
C CYS A 7 22.98 -10.95 -0.89
N PRO A 8 21.73 -10.46 -0.90
CA PRO A 8 20.74 -10.91 -1.87
C PRO A 8 21.30 -10.76 -3.28
N SER A 9 21.28 -11.83 -4.07
CA SER A 9 21.67 -11.75 -5.49
C SER A 9 20.63 -10.91 -6.24
N LYS A 10 21.04 -10.16 -7.28
CA LYS A 10 20.13 -9.36 -8.12
C LYS A 10 18.94 -10.17 -8.67
N HIS A 11 19.12 -11.47 -8.90
CA HIS A 11 18.07 -12.39 -9.32
C HIS A 11 17.02 -12.68 -8.23
N LEU A 12 17.43 -12.68 -6.96
CA LEU A 12 16.52 -12.85 -5.82
C LEU A 12 15.63 -11.61 -5.66
N ASP A 13 16.17 -10.42 -5.91
CA ASP A 13 15.41 -9.16 -5.85
C ASP A 13 14.38 -9.03 -6.98
N ALA A 14 14.72 -9.44 -8.22
CA ALA A 14 13.78 -9.44 -9.32
C ALA A 14 12.59 -10.41 -9.08
N SER A 15 12.87 -11.62 -8.59
CA SER A 15 11.84 -12.60 -8.23
C SER A 15 10.95 -12.11 -7.08
N ARG A 16 11.55 -11.50 -6.06
CA ARG A 16 10.82 -10.90 -4.92
C ARG A 16 9.92 -9.76 -5.37
N ARG A 17 10.43 -8.86 -6.23
CA ARG A 17 9.64 -7.79 -6.84
C ARG A 17 8.44 -8.33 -7.62
N ALA A 18 8.67 -9.31 -8.50
CA ALA A 18 7.59 -9.92 -9.30
C ALA A 18 6.50 -10.56 -8.41
N CYS A 19 6.90 -11.25 -7.34
CA CYS A 19 5.97 -11.84 -6.38
C CYS A 19 5.13 -10.78 -5.66
N LEU A 20 5.73 -9.66 -5.25
CA LEU A 20 5.01 -8.55 -4.60
C LEU A 20 4.03 -7.86 -5.55
N VAL A 21 4.42 -7.65 -6.82
CA VAL A 21 3.53 -7.10 -7.86
C VAL A 21 2.35 -8.06 -8.12
N ALA A 22 2.61 -9.36 -8.20
CA ALA A 22 1.55 -10.37 -8.35
C ALA A 22 0.61 -10.38 -7.14
N ARG A 23 1.14 -10.25 -5.91
CA ARG A 23 0.32 -10.16 -4.69
C ARG A 23 -0.55 -8.91 -4.68
N PHE A 24 -0.03 -7.76 -5.13
CA PHE A 24 -0.84 -6.55 -5.30
C PHE A 24 -2.04 -6.77 -6.24
N GLY A 25 -1.78 -7.42 -7.38
CA GLY A 25 -2.83 -7.79 -8.33
C GLY A 25 -3.85 -8.79 -7.74
N PHE A 26 -3.40 -9.74 -6.92
CA PHE A 26 -4.31 -10.68 -6.24
C PHE A 26 -5.22 -9.97 -5.23
N ILE A 27 -4.66 -9.07 -4.40
CA ILE A 27 -5.46 -8.28 -3.44
C ILE A 27 -6.51 -7.45 -4.19
N TYR A 28 -6.15 -6.84 -5.32
CA TYR A 28 -7.10 -6.12 -6.17
C TYR A 28 -8.22 -7.01 -6.74
N ALA A 29 -7.87 -8.22 -7.19
CA ALA A 29 -8.81 -9.13 -7.86
C ALA A 29 -9.76 -9.83 -6.87
N GLN A 30 -9.28 -10.18 -5.68
CA GLN A 30 -10.01 -11.02 -4.72
C GLN A 30 -10.36 -10.24 -3.43
N GLU A 31 -9.36 -9.89 -2.62
CA GLU A 31 -9.57 -9.30 -1.29
C GLU A 31 -10.37 -7.99 -1.33
N ARG A 32 -10.14 -7.16 -2.36
CA ARG A 32 -10.90 -5.94 -2.62
C ARG A 32 -12.37 -6.24 -2.90
N PHE A 33 -12.66 -7.28 -3.68
CA PHE A 33 -14.03 -7.67 -4.02
C PHE A 33 -14.76 -8.28 -2.82
N ASP A 34 -14.07 -9.06 -2.00
CA ASP A 34 -14.61 -9.61 -0.75
C ASP A 34 -14.94 -8.48 0.24
N ALA A 35 -14.04 -7.51 0.40
CA ALA A 35 -14.28 -6.30 1.18
C ALA A 35 -15.46 -5.47 0.63
N GLN A 36 -15.54 -5.30 -0.70
CA GLN A 36 -16.68 -4.63 -1.34
C GLN A 36 -17.99 -5.34 -1.04
N SER A 37 -18.02 -6.67 -1.17
CA SER A 37 -19.21 -7.48 -0.89
C SER A 37 -19.65 -7.36 0.56
N LEU A 38 -18.70 -7.37 1.50
CA LEU A 38 -18.96 -7.14 2.92
C LEU A 38 -19.54 -5.74 3.18
N LEU A 39 -18.89 -4.69 2.68
CA LEU A 39 -19.34 -3.30 2.85
C LEU A 39 -20.73 -3.07 2.25
N ARG A 40 -21.04 -3.72 1.12
CA ARG A 40 -22.35 -3.66 0.45
C ARG A 40 -23.50 -4.23 1.28
N THR A 41 -23.21 -4.99 2.34
CA THR A 41 -24.24 -5.42 3.30
C THR A 41 -24.69 -4.29 4.24
N TYR A 42 -23.88 -3.23 4.36
CA TYR A 42 -24.12 -2.08 5.24
C TYR A 42 -24.36 -0.77 4.48
N ILE A 43 -23.79 -0.64 3.28
CA ILE A 43 -23.82 0.60 2.48
C ILE A 43 -24.39 0.32 1.09
N CYS A 44 -25.51 0.98 0.78
CA CYS A 44 -26.18 0.88 -0.52
C CYS A 44 -25.49 1.69 -1.63
N ASP A 45 -24.74 2.73 -1.28
CA ASP A 45 -24.01 3.57 -2.23
C ASP A 45 -22.68 2.90 -2.65
N LEU A 46 -22.58 2.48 -3.90
CA LEU A 46 -21.37 1.85 -4.44
C LEU A 46 -20.18 2.81 -4.47
N GLU A 47 -20.41 4.09 -4.76
CA GLU A 47 -19.35 5.09 -4.80
C GLU A 47 -18.71 5.25 -3.42
N MET A 48 -19.53 5.34 -2.37
CA MET A 48 -19.03 5.39 -0.99
C MET A 48 -18.24 4.13 -0.62
N VAL A 49 -18.71 2.95 -0.99
CA VAL A 49 -17.99 1.69 -0.77
C VAL A 49 -16.62 1.70 -1.46
N GLN A 50 -16.55 2.14 -2.71
CA GLN A 50 -15.30 2.22 -3.46
C GLN A 50 -14.34 3.26 -2.85
N ARG A 51 -14.85 4.43 -2.43
CA ARG A 51 -14.05 5.45 -1.72
C ARG A 51 -13.47 4.92 -0.40
N ILE A 52 -14.23 4.13 0.36
CA ILE A 52 -13.76 3.49 1.60
C ILE A 52 -12.61 2.52 1.31
N ILE A 53 -12.77 1.64 0.31
CA ILE A 53 -11.75 0.65 -0.07
C ILE A 53 -10.48 1.33 -0.56
N TYR A 54 -10.62 2.33 -1.43
CA TYR A 54 -9.49 3.11 -1.92
C TYR A 54 -8.76 3.82 -0.77
N THR A 55 -9.51 4.44 0.15
CA THR A 55 -8.94 5.07 1.35
C THR A 55 -8.19 4.06 2.22
N ALA A 56 -8.75 2.87 2.45
CA ALA A 56 -8.07 1.80 3.18
C ALA A 56 -6.73 1.43 2.52
N ALA A 57 -6.70 1.30 1.19
CA ALA A 57 -5.47 1.05 0.45
C ALA A 57 -4.44 2.17 0.62
N VAL A 58 -4.85 3.42 0.48
CA VAL A 58 -3.96 4.58 0.63
C VAL A 58 -3.38 4.66 2.05
N GLU A 59 -4.24 4.57 3.06
CA GLU A 59 -3.83 4.65 4.45
C GLU A 59 -2.95 3.47 4.86
N SER A 60 -3.21 2.25 4.36
CA SER A 60 -2.35 1.08 4.59
C SER A 60 -0.94 1.28 4.06
N PHE A 61 -0.80 1.79 2.83
CA PHE A 61 0.52 2.08 2.26
C PHE A 61 1.24 3.18 3.04
N HIS A 62 0.52 4.24 3.41
CA HIS A 62 1.06 5.32 4.24
C HIS A 62 1.55 4.82 5.61
N ALA A 63 0.71 4.08 6.33
CA ALA A 63 1.05 3.54 7.66
C ALA A 63 2.25 2.58 7.60
N ALA A 64 2.27 1.66 6.62
CA ALA A 64 3.38 0.73 6.43
C ALA A 64 4.69 1.45 6.06
N LYS A 65 4.63 2.48 5.21
CA LYS A 65 5.79 3.31 4.86
C LYS A 65 6.34 4.06 6.06
N MET A 66 5.48 4.62 6.90
CA MET A 66 5.89 5.26 8.15
C MET A 66 6.50 4.27 9.14
N ALA A 67 5.93 3.06 9.26
CA ALA A 67 6.50 2.00 10.08
C ALA A 67 7.88 1.55 9.58
N TYR A 68 8.05 1.34 8.28
CA TYR A 68 9.33 1.03 7.66
C TYR A 68 10.36 2.12 7.91
N TRP A 69 9.99 3.39 7.72
CA TRP A 69 10.89 4.52 7.96
C TRP A 69 11.37 4.59 9.41
N LYS A 70 10.45 4.44 10.39
CA LYS A 70 10.81 4.37 11.82
C LYS A 70 11.76 3.20 12.11
N PHE A 71 11.49 2.03 11.55
CA PHE A 71 12.36 0.86 11.72
C PHE A 71 13.74 1.11 11.11
N LYS A 72 13.81 1.68 9.92
CA LYS A 72 15.06 2.04 9.24
C LYS A 72 15.90 3.02 10.02
N VAL A 73 15.29 4.08 10.57
CA VAL A 73 15.98 5.06 11.44
C VAL A 73 16.55 4.36 12.67
N HIS A 74 15.75 3.56 13.37
CA HIS A 74 16.19 2.84 14.57
C HIS A 74 17.35 1.87 14.29
N VAL A 75 17.26 1.10 13.19
CA VAL A 75 18.32 0.19 12.76
C VAL A 75 19.60 0.94 12.40
N ARG A 76 19.48 2.07 11.69
CA ARG A 76 20.61 2.93 11.33
C ARG A 76 21.34 3.45 12.57
N GLU A 77 20.62 3.96 13.55
CA GLU A 77 21.19 4.45 14.81
C GLU A 77 21.95 3.34 15.53
N LYS A 78 21.35 2.15 15.65
CA LYS A 78 21.94 0.99 16.31
C LYS A 78 23.19 0.48 15.59
N LEU A 79 23.17 0.43 14.26
CA LEU A 79 24.30 -0.07 13.47
C LEU A 79 25.43 0.95 13.37
N CYS A 80 25.14 2.26 13.31
CA CYS A 80 26.14 3.32 13.25
C CYS A 80 27.18 3.22 14.37
N LEU A 81 26.76 2.82 15.57
CA LEU A 81 27.63 2.68 16.76
C LEU A 81 28.64 1.52 16.66
N CYS A 82 28.37 0.52 15.82
CA CYS A 82 29.15 -0.72 15.77
C CYS A 82 29.63 -1.06 14.34
N HIS A 83 29.39 -0.18 13.37
CA HIS A 83 29.69 -0.44 11.98
C HIS A 83 31.19 -0.28 11.72
N SER A 84 31.86 -1.37 11.37
CA SER A 84 33.27 -1.40 10.97
C SER A 84 33.50 -2.30 9.76
N GLY A 85 32.42 -2.59 9.02
CA GLY A 85 32.44 -3.46 7.86
C GLY A 85 32.89 -2.75 6.58
N PRO A 86 33.22 -3.50 5.51
CA PRO A 86 33.61 -2.93 4.23
C PRO A 86 32.42 -2.42 3.40
N GLU A 87 31.19 -2.85 3.71
CA GLU A 87 29.96 -2.36 3.05
C GLU A 87 29.56 -0.98 3.58
N SER A 88 28.76 -0.24 2.82
CA SER A 88 28.22 1.03 3.33
C SER A 88 27.24 0.79 4.48
N LEU A 89 27.13 1.75 5.42
CA LEU A 89 26.13 1.70 6.48
C LEU A 89 24.71 1.53 5.92
N GLU A 90 24.40 2.18 4.81
CA GLU A 90 23.09 2.08 4.15
C GLU A 90 22.80 0.65 3.68
N THR A 91 23.79 -0.01 3.05
CA THR A 91 23.68 -1.41 2.63
C THR A 91 23.47 -2.33 3.84
N ALA A 92 24.24 -2.13 4.91
CA ALA A 92 24.11 -2.92 6.14
C ALA A 92 22.72 -2.75 6.79
N VAL A 93 22.19 -1.53 6.80
CA VAL A 93 20.83 -1.23 7.30
C VAL A 93 19.77 -1.96 6.46
N MET A 94 19.85 -1.87 5.14
CA MET A 94 18.90 -2.53 4.24
C MET A 94 18.93 -4.06 4.43
N HIS A 95 20.11 -4.67 4.51
CA HIS A 95 20.27 -6.09 4.78
C HIS A 95 19.65 -6.49 6.13
N TYR A 96 19.92 -5.70 7.17
CA TYR A 96 19.35 -5.98 8.49
C TYR A 96 17.83 -5.99 8.46
N ILE A 97 17.22 -5.00 7.81
CA ILE A 97 15.76 -4.89 7.70
C ILE A 97 15.17 -6.08 6.94
N VAL A 98 15.78 -6.48 5.82
CA VAL A 98 15.32 -7.64 5.05
C VAL A 98 15.35 -8.92 5.89
N CYS A 99 16.39 -9.11 6.70
CA CYS A 99 16.53 -10.28 7.57
C CYS A 99 15.61 -10.28 8.80
N HIS A 100 15.10 -9.12 9.23
CA HIS A 100 14.27 -8.96 10.44
C HIS A 100 12.90 -8.39 10.11
N LYS A 101 12.39 -8.68 8.92
CA LYS A 101 11.09 -8.19 8.44
C LYS A 101 9.92 -8.70 9.30
N ASP A 102 10.09 -9.85 9.95
CA ASP A 102 9.16 -10.46 10.90
C ASP A 102 8.90 -9.59 12.15
N GLN A 103 9.78 -8.63 12.45
CA GLN A 103 9.60 -7.68 13.56
C GLN A 103 8.59 -6.57 13.23
N TYR A 104 8.07 -6.52 12.01
CA TYR A 104 7.03 -5.56 11.63
C TYR A 104 5.72 -5.85 12.37
N ASP A 105 5.34 -4.93 13.27
CA ASP A 105 4.05 -4.96 13.94
C ASP A 105 2.94 -4.46 12.99
N VAL A 106 2.39 -5.40 12.22
CA VAL A 106 1.26 -5.13 11.33
C VAL A 106 0.00 -4.70 12.10
N HIS A 107 -0.21 -5.21 13.31
CA HIS A 107 -1.39 -4.87 14.12
C HIS A 107 -1.37 -3.40 14.56
N ALA A 108 -0.21 -2.85 14.90
CA ALA A 108 -0.07 -1.42 15.16
C ALA A 108 -0.44 -0.59 13.93
N SER A 109 -0.04 -1.03 12.73
CA SER A 109 -0.37 -0.33 11.48
C SER A 109 -1.87 -0.43 11.15
N VAL A 110 -2.49 -1.60 11.33
CA VAL A 110 -3.94 -1.79 11.14
C VAL A 110 -4.75 -0.84 12.02
N LYS A 111 -4.40 -0.71 13.30
CA LYS A 111 -5.06 0.24 14.22
C LYS A 111 -4.91 1.69 13.76
N GLU A 112 -3.72 2.06 13.26
CA GLU A 112 -3.47 3.41 12.76
C GLU A 112 -4.26 3.72 11.50
N VAL A 113 -4.41 2.75 10.59
CA VAL A 113 -5.25 2.87 9.39
C VAL A 113 -6.71 3.08 9.77
N ILE A 114 -7.25 2.22 10.65
CA ILE A 114 -8.64 2.34 11.12
C ILE A 114 -8.86 3.72 11.75
N ARG A 115 -7.96 4.16 12.63
CA ARG A 115 -8.02 5.50 13.25
C ARG A 115 -8.04 6.62 12.21
N SER A 116 -7.22 6.52 11.17
CA SER A 116 -7.12 7.52 10.10
C SER A 116 -8.36 7.54 9.21
N MET A 117 -8.92 6.36 8.92
CA MET A 117 -10.18 6.23 8.19
C MET A 117 -11.36 6.82 8.96
N THR A 118 -11.47 6.57 10.28
CA THR A 118 -12.57 7.07 11.11
C THR A 118 -12.67 8.60 11.15
N ILE A 119 -11.54 9.30 11.00
CA ILE A 119 -11.52 10.78 10.98
C ILE A 119 -11.51 11.38 9.57
N ASN A 120 -11.57 10.55 8.52
CA ASN A 120 -11.46 11.02 7.14
C ASN A 120 -12.82 11.58 6.66
N PRO A 121 -12.92 12.88 6.33
CA PRO A 121 -14.19 13.50 5.96
C PRO A 121 -14.71 13.10 4.57
N LYS A 122 -13.90 12.42 3.76
CA LYS A 122 -14.27 12.01 2.39
C LYS A 122 -15.01 10.67 2.34
N ILE A 123 -15.01 9.94 3.45
CA ILE A 123 -15.70 8.66 3.58
C ILE A 123 -16.65 8.70 4.76
N SER A 124 -17.78 8.03 4.62
CA SER A 124 -18.74 7.86 5.70
C SER A 124 -19.09 6.39 5.85
N PHE A 125 -19.33 5.99 7.09
CA PHE A 125 -19.68 4.63 7.45
C PHE A 125 -20.84 4.68 8.45
N PRO A 126 -21.80 3.74 8.39
CA PRO A 126 -22.90 3.73 9.34
C PRO A 126 -22.38 3.76 10.78
N PRO A 127 -22.94 4.62 11.65
CA PRO A 127 -22.39 4.83 13.00
C PRO A 127 -22.40 3.57 13.87
N GLU A 128 -23.19 2.56 13.50
CA GLU A 128 -23.28 1.28 14.21
C GLU A 128 -22.16 0.29 13.86
N ILE A 129 -21.38 0.55 12.81
CA ILE A 129 -20.36 -0.37 12.30
C ILE A 129 -18.99 0.32 12.34
N ASP A 130 -17.93 -0.42 12.63
CA ASP A 130 -16.54 0.08 12.66
C ASP A 130 -15.77 -0.41 11.42
N PHE A 131 -14.85 0.40 10.90
CA PHE A 131 -13.90 -0.01 9.86
C PHE A 131 -13.00 -1.19 10.26
N VAL A 132 -13.01 -1.62 11.52
CA VAL A 132 -12.49 -2.94 11.95
C VAL A 132 -12.95 -4.08 11.06
N VAL A 133 -14.14 -4.02 10.44
CA VAL A 133 -14.60 -5.05 9.49
C VAL A 133 -13.67 -5.23 8.28
N LEU A 134 -12.83 -4.23 7.96
CA LEU A 134 -11.83 -4.25 6.89
C LEU A 134 -10.44 -4.71 7.35
N SER A 135 -10.29 -5.16 8.60
CA SER A 135 -8.98 -5.53 9.17
C SER A 135 -8.21 -6.54 8.33
N SER A 136 -8.90 -7.51 7.69
CA SER A 136 -8.27 -8.50 6.82
C SER A 136 -7.60 -7.84 5.61
N LEU A 137 -8.35 -7.01 4.87
CA LEU A 137 -7.84 -6.26 3.72
C LEU A 137 -6.70 -5.32 4.13
N ILE A 138 -6.89 -4.58 5.22
CA ILE A 138 -5.91 -3.61 5.74
C ILE A 138 -4.61 -4.33 6.14
N GLN A 139 -4.70 -5.49 6.80
CA GLN A 139 -3.54 -6.27 7.22
C GLN A 139 -2.73 -6.77 6.02
N GLU A 140 -3.41 -7.28 4.98
CA GLU A 140 -2.76 -7.72 3.75
C GLU A 140 -2.05 -6.58 3.03
N LEU A 141 -2.70 -5.43 2.92
CA LEU A 141 -2.13 -4.22 2.32
C LEU A 141 -0.94 -3.68 3.11
N CYS A 142 -1.03 -3.58 4.44
CA CYS A 142 0.05 -3.14 5.30
C CYS A 142 1.28 -4.06 5.18
N SER A 143 1.05 -5.39 5.21
CA SER A 143 2.11 -6.39 5.06
C SER A 143 2.77 -6.29 3.69
N LEU A 144 1.98 -6.16 2.63
CA LEU A 144 2.47 -5.99 1.26
C LEU A 144 3.27 -4.70 1.11
N ALA A 145 2.72 -3.56 1.54
CA ALA A 145 3.34 -2.26 1.44
C ALA A 145 4.67 -2.19 2.21
N PHE A 146 4.73 -2.72 3.43
CA PHE A 146 5.98 -2.80 4.19
C PHE A 146 7.04 -3.61 3.43
N SER A 147 6.63 -4.74 2.85
CA SER A 147 7.51 -5.58 2.03
C SER A 147 8.05 -4.84 0.81
N MET A 148 7.20 -4.06 0.15
CA MET A 148 7.55 -3.26 -1.03
C MET A 148 8.57 -2.16 -0.70
N GLN A 149 8.55 -1.60 0.51
CA GLN A 149 9.58 -0.65 0.97
C GLN A 149 10.96 -1.28 1.19
N THR A 150 11.05 -2.62 1.27
CA THR A 150 12.33 -3.34 1.39
C THR A 150 13.01 -3.65 0.04
N LEU A 151 12.39 -3.24 -1.07
CA LEU A 151 12.97 -3.34 -2.41
C LEU A 151 13.87 -2.13 -2.69
N ASP A 152 14.78 -2.29 -3.65
CA ASP A 152 15.60 -1.22 -4.19
C ASP A 152 15.53 -1.26 -5.73
N PRO A 153 14.81 -0.34 -6.40
CA PRO A 153 13.99 0.74 -5.80
C PRO A 153 12.72 0.23 -5.09
N PRO A 154 12.16 1.00 -4.13
CA PRO A 154 10.90 0.64 -3.47
C PRO A 154 9.70 0.80 -4.41
N LEU A 155 8.69 -0.05 -4.21
CA LEU A 155 7.38 0.11 -4.84
C LEU A 155 6.45 0.88 -3.90
N ASP A 156 5.64 1.76 -4.47
CA ASP A 156 4.64 2.54 -3.74
C ASP A 156 3.39 2.73 -4.60
N ILE A 157 2.38 3.39 -4.07
CA ILE A 157 1.15 3.69 -4.81
C ILE A 157 1.07 5.16 -5.23
N ALA A 158 0.33 5.41 -6.31
CA ALA A 158 -0.04 6.76 -6.67
C ALA A 158 -1.20 7.26 -5.80
N PHE A 159 -1.00 8.42 -5.17
CA PHE A 159 -2.08 9.16 -4.54
C PHE A 159 -2.92 9.87 -5.63
N GLY A 160 -4.21 9.57 -5.63
CA GLY A 160 -5.22 10.21 -6.45
C GLY A 160 -5.77 11.48 -5.83
N ILE A 161 -6.06 12.47 -6.67
CA ILE A 161 -6.67 13.74 -6.26
C ILE A 161 -8.10 13.77 -6.79
N ASP A 162 -9.06 14.15 -5.95
CA ASP A 162 -10.47 14.27 -6.37
C ASP A 162 -10.58 15.27 -7.53
N GLY A 163 -11.26 14.88 -8.61
CA GLY A 163 -11.41 15.72 -9.80
C GLY A 163 -10.14 15.86 -10.65
N GLU A 164 -9.14 14.97 -10.49
CA GLU A 164 -7.99 14.97 -11.41
C GLU A 164 -8.42 14.60 -12.85
N LEU A 165 -7.66 15.08 -13.84
CA LEU A 165 -7.85 14.67 -15.22
C LEU A 165 -7.58 13.16 -15.34
N PHE A 166 -8.43 12.47 -16.09
CA PHE A 166 -8.22 11.06 -16.37
C PHE A 166 -6.91 10.87 -17.17
N ASP A 167 -6.02 10.05 -16.61
CA ASP A 167 -4.77 9.63 -17.23
C ASP A 167 -4.84 8.15 -17.59
N GLU A 168 -4.93 7.87 -18.90
CA GLU A 168 -5.02 6.50 -19.43
C GLU A 168 -3.76 5.67 -19.18
N THR A 169 -2.61 6.31 -18.95
CA THR A 169 -1.36 5.60 -18.62
C THR A 169 -1.37 5.07 -17.19
N LYS A 170 -2.11 5.77 -16.31
CA LYS A 170 -2.15 5.52 -14.87
C LYS A 170 -3.36 4.69 -14.44
N TYR A 171 -4.49 4.82 -15.13
CA TYR A 171 -5.74 4.24 -14.68
C TYR A 171 -6.53 3.53 -15.80
N TYR A 172 -7.19 2.44 -15.43
CA TYR A 172 -8.35 1.93 -16.16
C TYR A 172 -9.61 2.66 -15.71
N ARG A 173 -10.57 2.84 -16.64
CA ARG A 173 -11.92 3.27 -16.29
C ARG A 173 -12.72 2.04 -15.87
N SER A 174 -13.38 2.13 -14.73
CA SER A 174 -14.32 1.10 -14.29
C SER A 174 -15.56 1.09 -15.18
N SER A 175 -16.30 -0.03 -15.18
CA SER A 175 -17.44 -0.25 -16.08
C SER A 175 -18.61 0.73 -15.90
N ASP A 176 -18.72 1.34 -14.73
CA ASP A 176 -19.74 2.33 -14.36
C ASP A 176 -19.34 3.78 -14.70
N SER A 177 -18.23 3.97 -15.42
CA SER A 177 -17.75 5.27 -15.87
C SER A 177 -18.53 5.84 -17.06
N ASP A 178 -18.69 7.16 -17.10
CA ASP A 178 -18.91 7.88 -18.35
C ASP A 178 -17.57 8.03 -19.09
N PHE A 179 -17.38 7.26 -20.16
CA PHE A 179 -16.16 7.24 -20.97
C PHE A 179 -15.91 8.55 -21.74
N THR A 180 -16.89 9.44 -21.82
CA THR A 180 -16.75 10.77 -22.41
C THR A 180 -16.33 11.85 -21.40
N ALA A 181 -16.41 11.55 -20.10
CA ALA A 181 -16.01 12.49 -19.06
C ALA A 181 -14.49 12.62 -18.97
N ALA A 182 -13.99 13.84 -18.79
CA ALA A 182 -12.55 14.12 -18.70
C ALA A 182 -12.00 13.95 -17.28
N PHE A 183 -12.85 14.03 -16.25
CA PHE A 183 -12.44 14.07 -14.85
C PHE A 183 -12.77 12.78 -14.10
N VAL A 184 -11.86 12.42 -13.19
CA VAL A 184 -12.06 11.36 -12.21
C VAL A 184 -13.05 11.83 -11.16
N ALA A 185 -14.16 11.09 -11.03
CA ALA A 185 -15.15 11.30 -9.97
C ALA A 185 -14.64 10.76 -8.63
N HIS A 186 -14.08 9.55 -8.66
CA HIS A 186 -13.43 8.90 -7.51
C HIS A 186 -12.54 7.74 -7.96
N HIS A 187 -11.60 7.37 -7.09
CA HIS A 187 -10.71 6.23 -7.28
C HIS A 187 -11.28 4.97 -6.67
N VAL A 188 -11.08 3.84 -7.37
CA VAL A 188 -11.48 2.50 -6.91
C VAL A 188 -10.25 1.75 -6.39
N TRP A 189 -9.12 1.88 -7.09
CA TRP A 189 -7.86 1.24 -6.72
C TRP A 189 -6.66 2.10 -7.12
N PRO A 190 -5.63 2.23 -6.27
CA PRO A 190 -4.46 3.03 -6.63
C PRO A 190 -3.59 2.33 -7.69
N ALA A 191 -2.89 3.14 -8.50
CA ALA A 191 -1.86 2.63 -9.40
C ALA A 191 -0.59 2.27 -8.60
N LEU A 192 0.08 1.18 -8.97
CA LEU A 192 1.37 0.80 -8.40
C LEU A 192 2.50 1.48 -9.19
N MET A 193 3.40 2.11 -8.46
CA MET A 193 4.44 2.99 -8.99
C MET A 193 5.84 2.50 -8.57
N GLU A 194 6.81 2.72 -9.44
CA GLU A 194 8.24 2.55 -9.18
C GLU A 194 8.97 3.75 -9.78
N ASN A 195 9.67 4.54 -8.95
CA ASN A 195 10.42 5.73 -9.41
C ASN A 195 9.62 6.67 -10.34
N GLY A 196 8.33 6.87 -10.06
CA GLY A 196 7.44 7.72 -10.87
C GLY A 196 6.87 7.06 -12.13
N VAL A 197 7.20 5.80 -12.41
CA VAL A 197 6.65 5.03 -13.52
C VAL A 197 5.51 4.13 -13.04
N VAL A 198 4.43 4.06 -13.80
CA VAL A 198 3.30 3.15 -13.55
C VAL A 198 3.72 1.73 -13.92
N ILE A 199 3.71 0.82 -12.94
CA ILE A 199 3.99 -0.61 -13.13
C ILE A 199 2.69 -1.41 -13.25
N VAL A 200 1.67 -1.02 -12.47
CA VAL A 200 0.31 -1.58 -12.54
C VAL A 200 -0.66 -0.41 -12.53
N LYS A 201 -1.54 -0.34 -13.52
CA LYS A 201 -2.58 0.70 -13.56
C LYS A 201 -3.55 0.54 -12.39
N GLY A 202 -4.00 1.66 -11.85
CA GLY A 202 -5.12 1.69 -10.91
C GLY A 202 -6.46 1.63 -11.64
N GLU A 203 -7.52 1.87 -10.89
CA GLU A 203 -8.90 1.91 -11.41
C GLU A 203 -9.61 3.16 -10.88
N VAL A 204 -10.34 3.84 -11.75
CA VAL A 204 -11.10 5.06 -11.44
C VAL A 204 -12.48 5.02 -12.07
N VAL A 205 -13.40 5.79 -11.50
CA VAL A 205 -14.69 6.11 -12.11
C VAL A 205 -14.67 7.55 -12.58
N THR A 206 -15.19 7.80 -13.77
CA THR A 206 -15.30 9.15 -14.36
C THR A 206 -16.77 9.50 -14.57
N LYS A 207 -17.18 10.73 -14.22
CA LYS A 207 -18.56 11.23 -14.37
C LYS A 207 -18.54 12.68 -14.89
N ARG A 208 -19.63 13.09 -15.54
CA ARG A 208 -19.85 14.49 -15.98
C ARG A 208 -20.25 15.39 -14.82
#